data_AF-A0A177LFP7-F1
#
_entry.id   AF-A0A177LFP7-F1
#
_cell.length_a   1.000
_cell.length_b   1.000
_cell.length_c   1.000
_cell.angle_alpha   90.00
_cell.angle_beta   90.00
_cell.angle_gamma   90.00
#
_symmetry.space_group_name_H-M   'P 1'
#
loop_
_entity.id
_entity.type
_entity.pdbx_description
1 polymer ?
#
loop_
_entity_poly.entity_id
_entity_poly.type
_entity_poly.pdbx_seq_one_letter_code
_entity_poly.pdbx_strand_id
1 'polypeptide(L)'
;MGGMFHGQVGLGGGINNHMRSIQTKSGIKVLMNDDEKSVTILDPSGNTYFMDGKGNITVTAPKNMTFNVGENLDINVGKSMTSIIGENQSTSVTNNITISAGNDIFETATGNRMEMSNNRTEMVDKDYTRQSSTSDIFAKKMTATSSEEDILIQSAKTVHMNSGEKGTNH
;
A
#
# COMPACT_ATOMS: atom_id res chain seq x y z
N MET A 1 -23.33 40.11 -3.94
CA MET A 1 -22.52 41.21 -3.38
C MET A 1 -21.16 40.67 -2.99
N GLY A 2 -20.21 40.61 -3.93
CA GLY A 2 -18.80 40.31 -3.65
C GLY A 2 -18.03 41.62 -3.51
N GLY A 3 -17.35 41.82 -2.38
CA GLY A 3 -16.49 42.98 -2.17
C GLY A 3 -15.08 42.67 -2.67
N MET A 4 -14.54 43.50 -3.56
CA MET A 4 -13.14 43.43 -3.98
C MET A 4 -12.30 44.20 -2.95
N PHE A 5 -11.58 43.47 -2.08
CA PHE A 5 -10.65 44.07 -1.14
C PHE A 5 -9.28 44.24 -1.83
N HIS A 6 -8.74 45.46 -1.80
CA HIS A 6 -7.37 45.76 -2.25
C HIS A 6 -6.64 46.50 -1.13
N GLY A 7 -5.31 46.55 -1.15
CA GLY A 7 -4.46 46.96 -0.02
C GLY A 7 -4.68 48.35 0.62
N GLN A 8 -5.62 49.17 0.13
CA GLN A 8 -6.06 50.42 0.79
C GLN A 8 -7.44 50.32 1.44
N VAL A 9 -8.21 49.25 1.20
CA VAL A 9 -9.56 49.05 1.74
C VAL A 9 -9.74 47.58 2.15
N GLY A 10 -9.61 47.33 3.46
CA GLY A 10 -9.83 46.02 4.09
C GLY A 10 -8.61 45.09 4.08
N LEU A 11 -8.47 44.28 5.14
CA LEU A 11 -7.34 43.37 5.42
C LEU A 11 -7.08 42.26 4.38
N GLY A 12 -7.80 42.23 3.26
CA GLY A 12 -7.78 41.14 2.29
C GLY A 12 -6.51 41.01 1.45
N GLY A 13 -5.68 42.06 1.39
CA GLY A 13 -4.42 42.09 0.62
C GLY A 13 -3.15 41.79 1.44
N GLY A 14 -3.24 41.79 2.77
CA GLY A 14 -2.05 41.84 3.64
C GLY A 14 -1.22 43.13 3.46
N ILE A 15 -0.17 43.27 4.27
CA ILE A 15 0.82 44.37 4.13
C ILE A 15 1.54 44.17 2.79
N ASN A 16 1.70 45.20 1.96
CA ASN A 16 2.33 45.11 0.62
C ASN A 16 1.56 44.33 -0.46
N ASN A 17 0.30 43.93 -0.24
CA ASN A 17 -0.52 43.27 -1.25
C ASN A 17 0.05 41.92 -1.76
N HIS A 18 0.88 41.26 -0.94
CA HIS A 18 1.45 39.92 -1.23
C HIS A 18 0.42 38.79 -1.09
N MET A 19 -0.69 39.04 -0.38
CA MET A 19 -1.77 38.08 -0.23
C MET A 19 -2.95 38.44 -1.14
N ARG A 20 -3.47 37.45 -1.85
CA ARG A 20 -4.72 37.57 -2.60
C ARG A 20 -5.64 36.44 -2.19
N SER A 21 -6.93 36.73 -2.03
CA SER A 21 -7.87 35.69 -1.60
C SER A 21 -9.27 35.85 -2.18
N ILE A 22 -9.96 34.72 -2.30
CA ILE A 22 -11.41 34.65 -2.50
C ILE A 22 -11.97 33.99 -1.25
N GLN A 23 -12.87 34.69 -0.54
CA GLN A 23 -13.49 34.17 0.67
C GLN A 23 -15.01 34.32 0.62
N THR A 24 -15.73 33.24 0.94
CA THR A 24 -17.18 33.28 1.13
C THR A 24 -17.54 33.64 2.58
N LYS A 25 -18.76 34.13 2.80
CA LYS A 25 -19.29 34.35 4.17
C LYS A 25 -19.32 33.09 5.02
N SER A 26 -19.48 31.93 4.37
CA SER A 26 -19.46 30.62 5.03
C SER A 26 -18.06 30.16 5.44
N GLY A 27 -16.99 30.84 5.01
CA GLY A 27 -15.61 30.54 5.42
C GLY A 27 -14.82 29.65 4.47
N ILE A 28 -15.33 29.37 3.26
CA ILE A 28 -14.55 28.74 2.18
C ILE A 28 -13.54 29.77 1.66
N LYS A 29 -12.28 29.36 1.48
CA LYS A 29 -11.22 30.26 1.03
C LYS A 29 -10.35 29.63 -0.05
N VAL A 30 -9.94 30.47 -0.99
CA VAL A 30 -8.77 30.24 -1.83
C VAL A 30 -7.79 31.36 -1.52
N LEU A 31 -6.58 31.03 -1.06
CA LEU A 31 -5.53 31.98 -0.70
C LEU A 31 -4.35 31.78 -1.63
N MET A 32 -3.80 32.88 -2.11
CA MET A 32 -2.60 32.94 -2.95
C MET A 32 -1.61 33.87 -2.25
N ASN A 33 -0.39 33.39 -2.03
CA ASN A 33 0.68 34.13 -1.37
C ASN A 33 1.85 34.31 -2.34
N ASP A 34 2.12 35.55 -2.76
CA ASP A 34 3.18 35.88 -3.71
C ASP A 34 4.60 35.76 -3.08
N ASP A 35 4.72 35.97 -1.76
CA ASP A 35 6.01 35.88 -1.05
C ASP A 35 6.47 34.42 -0.94
N GLU A 36 5.54 33.51 -0.62
CA GLU A 36 5.80 32.06 -0.54
C GLU A 36 5.63 31.35 -1.88
N LYS A 37 5.00 32.01 -2.85
CA LYS A 37 4.54 31.42 -4.13
C LYS A 37 3.61 30.22 -3.91
N SER A 38 2.77 30.29 -2.89
CA SER A 38 1.93 29.19 -2.41
C SER A 38 0.44 29.43 -2.69
N VAL A 39 -0.33 28.33 -2.74
CA VAL A 39 -1.79 28.36 -2.91
C VAL A 39 -2.45 27.40 -1.92
N THR A 40 -3.47 27.89 -1.21
CA THR A 40 -4.27 27.10 -0.26
C THR A 40 -5.74 27.18 -0.62
N ILE A 41 -6.40 26.03 -0.79
CA ILE A 41 -7.85 25.91 -0.85
C ILE A 41 -8.29 25.27 0.47
N LEU A 42 -9.20 25.90 1.19
CA LEU A 42 -9.72 25.37 2.45
C LEU A 42 -11.21 25.60 2.61
N ASP A 43 -11.87 24.68 3.32
CA ASP A 43 -13.24 24.83 3.77
C ASP A 43 -13.34 24.93 5.30
N PRO A 44 -14.50 25.35 5.84
CA PRO A 44 -14.69 25.49 7.29
C PRO A 44 -14.61 24.18 8.08
N SER A 45 -14.71 23.03 7.41
CA SER A 45 -14.62 21.72 8.05
C SER A 45 -13.18 21.25 8.23
N GLY A 46 -12.21 21.97 7.67
CA GLY A 46 -10.78 21.67 7.78
C GLY A 46 -10.21 20.86 6.62
N ASN A 47 -10.97 20.66 5.54
CA ASN A 47 -10.40 20.10 4.31
C ASN A 47 -9.42 21.11 3.71
N THR A 48 -8.25 20.65 3.27
CA THR A 48 -7.24 21.51 2.65
C THR A 48 -6.62 20.88 1.41
N TYR A 49 -6.33 21.74 0.43
CA TYR A 49 -5.43 21.47 -0.68
C TYR A 49 -4.36 22.56 -0.68
N PHE A 50 -3.11 22.19 -0.41
CA PHE A 50 -2.02 23.13 -0.24
C PHE A 50 -0.87 22.83 -1.21
N MET A 51 -0.52 23.82 -2.02
CA MET A 51 0.67 23.85 -2.88
C MET A 51 1.67 24.84 -2.28
N ASP A 52 2.86 24.39 -1.93
CA ASP A 52 3.78 25.15 -1.05
C ASP A 52 4.74 26.10 -1.78
N GLY A 53 4.69 26.17 -3.12
CA GLY A 53 5.60 26.97 -3.94
C GLY A 53 7.02 26.41 -4.09
N LYS A 54 7.33 25.29 -3.43
CA LYS A 54 8.63 24.58 -3.48
C LYS A 54 8.54 23.22 -4.19
N GLY A 55 7.38 22.93 -4.77
CA GLY A 55 7.11 21.73 -5.56
C GLY A 55 6.37 20.63 -4.78
N ASN A 56 5.93 20.88 -3.55
CA ASN A 56 5.17 19.91 -2.76
C ASN A 56 3.66 20.23 -2.78
N ILE A 57 2.86 19.19 -2.63
CA ILE A 57 1.40 19.28 -2.47
C ILE A 57 1.00 18.47 -1.24
N THR A 58 0.10 19.02 -0.42
CA THR A 58 -0.55 18.30 0.68
C THR A 58 -2.06 18.42 0.53
N VAL A 59 -2.75 17.28 0.59
CA VAL A 59 -4.22 17.22 0.61
C VAL A 59 -4.65 16.57 1.92
N THR A 60 -5.51 17.24 2.68
CA THR A 60 -5.96 16.75 3.99
C THR A 60 -7.48 16.79 4.05
N ALA A 61 -8.06 15.71 4.56
CA ALA A 61 -9.47 15.62 4.90
C ALA A 61 -9.60 15.06 6.33
N PRO A 62 -10.29 15.75 7.27
CA PRO A 62 -10.46 15.26 8.65
C PRO A 62 -11.34 14.01 8.79
N LYS A 63 -12.02 13.59 7.71
CA LYS A 63 -12.88 12.41 7.67
C LYS A 63 -12.48 11.51 6.49
N ASN A 64 -13.30 11.47 5.45
CA ASN A 64 -13.16 10.50 4.35
C ASN A 64 -12.63 11.18 3.08
N MET A 65 -11.87 10.42 2.28
CA MET A 65 -11.45 10.77 0.92
C MET A 65 -11.74 9.59 0.00
N THR A 66 -12.34 9.85 -1.16
CA THR A 66 -12.72 8.81 -2.13
C THR A 66 -12.25 9.21 -3.53
N PHE A 67 -11.63 8.27 -4.25
CA PHE A 67 -11.25 8.43 -5.65
C PHE A 67 -12.12 7.49 -6.50
N ASN A 68 -13.01 8.06 -7.31
CA ASN A 68 -13.82 7.31 -8.26
C ASN A 68 -13.25 7.52 -9.66
N VAL A 69 -12.80 6.45 -10.30
CA VAL A 69 -12.14 6.49 -11.61
C VAL A 69 -12.87 5.54 -12.55
N GLY A 70 -13.33 6.04 -13.69
CA GLY A 70 -14.16 5.26 -14.63
C GLY A 70 -13.37 4.32 -15.54
N GLU A 71 -12.09 4.61 -15.75
CA GLU A 71 -11.19 3.81 -16.58
C GLU A 71 -9.91 3.50 -15.78
N ASN A 72 -8.81 4.21 -16.03
CA ASN A 72 -7.50 3.89 -15.47
C ASN A 72 -7.07 4.87 -14.37
N LEU A 73 -6.49 4.35 -13.29
CA LEU A 73 -5.80 5.11 -12.27
C LEU A 73 -4.32 4.72 -12.26
N ASP A 74 -3.46 5.63 -12.70
CA ASP A 74 -2.00 5.44 -12.69
C ASP A 74 -1.36 6.18 -11.52
N ILE A 75 -0.49 5.49 -10.77
CA ILE A 75 0.29 6.07 -9.66
C ILE A 75 1.78 5.83 -9.94
N ASN A 76 2.49 6.89 -10.33
CA ASN A 76 3.92 6.84 -10.65
C ASN A 76 4.71 7.64 -9.62
N VAL A 77 5.62 6.98 -8.89
CA VAL A 77 6.41 7.60 -7.82
C VAL A 77 7.90 7.41 -8.07
N GLY A 78 8.65 8.51 -8.23
CA GLY A 78 10.05 8.46 -8.67
C GLY A 78 11.06 7.99 -7.61
N LYS A 79 10.66 7.86 -6.34
CA LYS A 79 11.53 7.38 -5.25
C LYS A 79 10.84 6.34 -4.38
N SER A 80 9.94 6.76 -3.50
CA SER A 80 9.35 5.88 -2.49
C SER A 80 7.89 6.22 -2.27
N MET A 81 7.07 5.17 -2.16
CA MET A 81 5.66 5.25 -1.77
C MET A 81 5.49 4.60 -0.40
N THR A 82 4.74 5.25 0.49
CA THR A 82 4.41 4.72 1.83
C THR A 82 2.90 4.79 2.02
N SER A 83 2.31 3.67 2.44
CA SER A 83 0.89 3.56 2.77
C SER A 83 0.75 3.01 4.18
N ILE A 84 0.10 3.76 5.06
CA ILE A 84 -0.11 3.40 6.47
C ILE A 84 -1.62 3.37 6.72
N ILE A 85 -2.13 2.19 7.06
CA ILE A 85 -3.54 1.95 7.33
C ILE A 85 -3.67 1.62 8.82
N GLY A 86 -4.52 2.36 9.55
CA GLY A 86 -4.69 2.17 10.99
C GLY A 86 -5.57 0.99 11.39
N GLU A 87 -6.47 0.57 10.51
CA GLU A 87 -7.39 -0.56 10.74
C GLU A 87 -7.27 -1.57 9.60
N ASN A 88 -8.18 -1.51 8.62
CA ASN A 88 -8.34 -2.56 7.62
C ASN A 88 -7.96 -2.08 6.21
N GLN A 89 -7.20 -2.90 5.49
CA GLN A 89 -7.01 -2.77 4.04
C GLN A 89 -7.72 -3.93 3.35
N SER A 90 -8.53 -3.62 2.34
CA SER A 90 -9.15 -4.60 1.46
C SER A 90 -8.76 -4.34 0.01
N THR A 91 -8.33 -5.39 -0.69
CA THR A 91 -7.96 -5.32 -2.10
C THR A 91 -8.70 -6.44 -2.83
N SER A 92 -9.59 -6.05 -3.74
CA SER A 92 -10.38 -6.97 -4.56
C SER A 92 -10.14 -6.64 -6.03
N VAL A 93 -9.66 -7.62 -6.78
CA VAL A 93 -9.31 -7.48 -8.19
C VAL A 93 -9.89 -8.67 -8.95
N THR A 94 -10.62 -8.40 -10.03
CA THR A 94 -11.33 -9.44 -10.80
C THR A 94 -10.39 -10.34 -11.60
N ASN A 95 -9.34 -9.76 -12.18
CA ASN A 95 -8.45 -10.47 -13.11
C ASN A 95 -7.14 -10.89 -12.43
N ASN A 96 -6.17 -9.97 -12.34
CA ASN A 96 -4.82 -10.30 -11.91
C ASN A 96 -4.26 -9.26 -10.96
N ILE A 97 -3.48 -9.72 -9.98
CA ILE A 97 -2.56 -8.91 -9.19
C ILE A 97 -1.14 -9.35 -9.57
N THR A 98 -0.27 -8.40 -9.85
CA THR A 98 1.15 -8.64 -10.10
C THR A 98 1.96 -7.88 -9.06
N ILE A 99 2.82 -8.59 -8.34
CA ILE A 99 3.74 -8.02 -7.35
C ILE A 99 5.14 -8.44 -7.77
N SER A 100 6.03 -7.47 -7.93
CA SER A 100 7.43 -7.69 -8.26
C SER A 100 8.29 -6.69 -7.49
N ALA A 101 9.35 -7.18 -6.87
CA ALA A 101 10.34 -6.38 -6.18
C ALA A 101 11.73 -6.76 -6.71
N GLY A 102 12.61 -5.76 -6.88
CA GLY A 102 13.97 -6.00 -7.35
C GLY A 102 14.90 -6.63 -6.29
N ASN A 103 14.52 -6.54 -5.00
CA ASN A 103 15.27 -7.11 -3.90
C ASN A 103 14.36 -8.05 -3.09
N ASP A 104 13.60 -7.52 -2.13
CA ASP A 104 12.85 -8.33 -1.16
C ASP A 104 11.35 -8.01 -1.18
N ILE A 105 10.54 -9.05 -0.94
CA ILE A 105 9.14 -8.92 -0.50
C ILE A 105 9.11 -9.42 0.96
N PHE A 106 8.75 -8.53 1.87
CA PHE A 106 8.63 -8.85 3.29
C PHE A 106 7.17 -8.77 3.74
N GLU A 107 6.61 -9.89 4.20
CA GLU A 107 5.25 -9.99 4.70
C GLU A 107 5.28 -10.53 6.13
N THR A 108 4.45 -9.96 7.02
CA THR A 108 4.30 -10.46 8.39
C THR A 108 2.83 -10.37 8.78
N ALA A 109 2.31 -11.47 9.33
CA ALA A 109 1.00 -11.53 9.95
C ALA A 109 1.15 -12.16 11.34
N THR A 110 0.68 -11.46 12.37
CA THR A 110 0.67 -11.99 13.75
C THR A 110 -0.48 -12.97 14.00
N GLY A 111 -1.55 -12.84 13.19
CA GLY A 111 -2.65 -13.79 13.14
C GLY A 111 -2.41 -14.86 12.06
N ASN A 112 -3.41 -15.06 11.21
CA ASN A 112 -3.39 -16.10 10.19
C ASN A 112 -3.00 -15.56 8.81
N ARG A 113 -2.23 -16.34 8.07
CA ARG A 113 -2.10 -16.21 6.61
C ARG A 113 -2.85 -17.37 5.96
N MET A 114 -3.80 -17.04 5.07
CA MET A 114 -4.60 -18.03 4.34
C MET A 114 -4.44 -17.80 2.85
N GLU A 115 -4.16 -18.87 2.10
CA GLU A 115 -3.94 -18.82 0.66
C GLU A 115 -4.74 -19.94 0.00
N MET A 116 -5.54 -19.61 -1.00
CA MET A 116 -6.34 -20.57 -1.77
C MET A 116 -6.19 -20.27 -3.25
N SER A 117 -5.84 -21.28 -4.02
CA SER A 117 -5.54 -21.17 -5.45
C SER A 117 -5.79 -22.50 -6.13
N ASN A 118 -6.17 -22.48 -7.41
CA ASN A 118 -6.27 -23.71 -8.20
C ASN A 118 -4.90 -24.38 -8.40
N ASN A 119 -3.88 -23.57 -8.70
CA ASN A 119 -2.50 -24.00 -8.90
C ASN A 119 -1.55 -23.11 -8.09
N ARG A 120 -0.50 -23.71 -7.52
CA ARG A 120 0.57 -23.01 -6.81
C ARG A 120 1.93 -23.51 -7.29
N THR A 121 2.83 -22.59 -7.61
CA THR A 121 4.20 -22.89 -8.01
C THR A 121 5.15 -22.02 -7.21
N GLU A 122 6.13 -22.64 -6.56
CA GLU A 122 7.21 -21.97 -5.84
C GLU A 122 8.52 -22.38 -6.51
N MET A 123 9.31 -21.41 -6.96
CA MET A 123 10.65 -21.61 -7.53
C MET A 123 11.63 -20.77 -6.74
N VAL A 124 12.67 -21.40 -6.20
CA VAL A 124 13.68 -20.76 -5.34
C VAL A 124 15.06 -21.20 -5.82
N ASP A 125 15.94 -20.24 -6.10
CA ASP A 125 17.27 -20.48 -6.67
C ASP A 125 18.30 -20.91 -5.61
N LYS A 126 18.11 -20.44 -4.38
CA LYS A 126 18.98 -20.72 -3.24
C LYS A 126 18.19 -21.44 -2.14
N ASP A 127 18.20 -20.88 -0.94
CA ASP A 127 17.68 -21.56 0.24
C ASP A 127 16.16 -21.43 0.36
N TYR A 128 15.49 -22.55 0.67
CA TYR A 128 14.08 -22.60 1.04
C TYR A 128 13.93 -23.12 2.46
N THR A 129 13.45 -22.26 3.37
CA THR A 129 13.21 -22.63 4.77
C THR A 129 11.73 -22.54 5.10
N ARG A 130 11.18 -23.62 5.66
CA ARG A 130 9.83 -23.65 6.23
C ARG A 130 9.91 -24.20 7.65
N GLN A 131 9.50 -23.41 8.62
CA GLN A 131 9.48 -23.79 10.03
C GLN A 131 8.10 -23.53 10.64
N SER A 132 7.59 -24.50 11.37
CA SER A 132 6.36 -24.39 12.14
C SER A 132 6.38 -25.39 13.30
N SER A 133 5.52 -25.17 14.29
CA SER A 133 5.32 -26.15 15.37
C SER A 133 4.60 -27.42 14.89
N THR A 134 3.67 -27.25 13.94
CA THR A 134 2.92 -28.33 13.28
C THR A 134 2.85 -28.03 11.78
N SER A 135 3.03 -29.04 10.94
CA SER A 135 2.90 -28.94 9.49
C SER A 135 2.20 -30.17 8.94
N ASP A 136 1.02 -29.98 8.37
CA ASP A 136 0.26 -31.04 7.70
C ASP A 136 0.29 -30.84 6.19
N ILE A 137 0.58 -31.90 5.44
CA ILE A 137 0.60 -31.89 3.98
C ILE A 137 -0.27 -33.04 3.48
N PHE A 138 -1.35 -32.70 2.77
CA PHE A 138 -2.26 -33.66 2.16
C PHE A 138 -2.23 -33.49 0.65
N ALA A 139 -1.85 -34.54 -0.07
CA ALA A 139 -1.83 -34.53 -1.53
C ALA A 139 -2.15 -35.93 -2.07
N LYS A 140 -2.73 -35.98 -3.28
CA LYS A 140 -2.93 -37.26 -3.99
C LYS A 140 -1.60 -37.90 -4.42
N LYS A 141 -0.60 -37.09 -4.71
CA LYS A 141 0.77 -37.50 -5.06
C LYS A 141 1.75 -36.50 -4.45
N MET A 142 2.84 -37.03 -3.88
CA MET A 142 3.99 -36.24 -3.42
C MET A 142 5.25 -36.78 -4.08
N THR A 143 6.23 -35.89 -4.34
CA THR A 143 7.54 -36.27 -4.88
C THR A 143 8.58 -35.38 -4.21
N ALA A 144 9.62 -35.99 -3.66
CA ALA A 144 10.78 -35.32 -3.11
C ALA A 144 12.01 -35.91 -3.80
N THR A 145 12.89 -35.06 -4.31
CA THR A 145 14.06 -35.46 -5.06
C THR A 145 15.20 -34.51 -4.70
N SER A 146 16.37 -35.10 -4.43
CA SER A 146 17.64 -34.38 -4.35
C SER A 146 18.55 -34.99 -5.40
N SER A 147 19.17 -34.16 -6.23
CA SER A 147 19.99 -34.61 -7.37
C SER A 147 21.48 -34.72 -7.04
N GLU A 148 21.95 -33.94 -6.07
CA GLU A 148 23.38 -33.84 -5.72
C GLU A 148 23.64 -34.35 -4.30
N GLU A 149 22.75 -34.05 -3.36
CA GLU A 149 22.96 -34.26 -1.92
C GLU A 149 21.86 -35.13 -1.28
N ASP A 150 21.91 -35.32 0.03
CA ASP A 150 20.96 -36.18 0.74
C ASP A 150 19.57 -35.55 0.98
N ILE A 151 18.54 -36.40 1.06
CA ILE A 151 17.27 -36.07 1.71
C ILE A 151 17.32 -36.56 3.17
N LEU A 152 17.41 -35.63 4.13
CA LEU A 152 17.38 -35.94 5.55
C LEU A 152 15.96 -35.85 6.13
N ILE A 153 15.47 -36.96 6.70
CA ILE A 153 14.21 -37.00 7.46
C ILE A 153 14.54 -37.43 8.90
N GLN A 154 14.34 -36.52 9.87
CA GLN A 154 14.65 -36.77 11.28
C GLN A 154 13.43 -36.52 12.18
N SER A 155 13.25 -37.36 13.19
CA SER A 155 12.25 -37.20 14.24
C SER A 155 12.85 -37.55 15.59
N ALA A 156 12.58 -36.74 16.61
CA ALA A 156 13.00 -37.03 17.99
C ALA A 156 12.25 -38.23 18.61
N LYS A 157 11.11 -38.64 18.01
CA LYS A 157 10.30 -39.76 18.47
C LYS A 157 10.29 -40.87 17.43
N THR A 158 9.37 -40.79 16.46
CA THR A 158 9.17 -41.82 15.44
C THR A 158 8.93 -41.20 14.07
N VAL A 159 9.25 -41.97 13.02
CA VAL A 159 8.85 -41.73 11.63
C VAL A 159 8.06 -42.95 11.18
N HIS A 160 6.84 -42.76 10.68
CA HIS A 160 6.01 -43.85 10.15
C HIS A 160 5.93 -43.73 8.62
N MET A 161 6.35 -44.77 7.92
CA MET A 161 6.24 -44.87 6.46
C MET A 161 5.44 -46.12 6.12
N ASN A 162 4.17 -45.94 5.74
CA ASN A 162 3.26 -47.03 5.41
C ASN A 162 2.87 -46.94 3.94
N SER A 163 2.83 -48.08 3.26
CA SER A 163 2.40 -48.20 1.87
C SER A 163 1.42 -49.36 1.74
N GLY A 164 0.39 -49.20 0.89
CA GLY A 164 -0.53 -50.27 0.53
C GLY A 164 0.10 -51.34 -0.38
N GLU A 165 1.21 -51.00 -1.02
CA GLU A 165 1.99 -51.87 -1.90
C GLU A 165 3.44 -51.98 -1.39
N LYS A 166 4.15 -53.06 -1.77
CA LYS A 166 5.56 -53.23 -1.38
C LYS A 166 6.39 -52.09 -1.98
N GLY A 167 7.16 -51.40 -1.13
CA GLY A 167 8.15 -50.43 -1.58
C GLY A 167 9.18 -51.10 -2.50
N THR A 168 9.58 -50.37 -3.55
CA THR A 168 10.68 -50.78 -4.42
C THR A 168 11.91 -49.98 -4.00
N ASN A 169 12.92 -50.68 -3.49
CA ASN A 169 14.23 -50.11 -3.24
C ASN A 169 15.17 -50.70 -4.30
N HIS A 170 15.85 -49.83 -5.05
CA HIS A 170 16.94 -50.21 -5.96
C HIS A 170 18.24 -49.60 -5.44
#